data_AF-A0A6V2UND6-F1
#
_entry.id   AF-A0A6V2UND6-F1
#
_cell.length_a   1.000
_cell.length_b   1.000
_cell.length_c   1.000
_cell.angle_alpha   90.00
_cell.angle_beta   90.00
_cell.angle_gamma   90.00
#
_symmetry.space_group_name_H-M   'P 1'
#
loop_
_entity.id
_entity.type
_entity.pdbx_description
1 polymer ?
#
loop_
_entity_poly.entity_id
_entity_poly.type
_entity_poly.pdbx_seq_one_letter_code
_entity_poly.pdbx_strand_id
1 'polypeptide(L)'
;MPAAQLPAAAAIASLSPLIGARSSPVRFGALALFERLQSAEAEAGAAAASEEGAEEEGDADEPLPLRFLFGGAAQTVAGRRAAADGEAMVALDRLEELMGDAADAEARMLAWSAALALLAHARPTAAARVSAGWKHSGLPGFLNETLLPLLPLARPPPGSGAASLAAPTSLGESDPPPGAAEVAVAVFAALLSRVPALARHWYTSELSRAAHAAVARYTELHVTPALLRREAEAISAAPSSGDDFVVKASIGARSVTATYSYEGTYMQIVLRLDRAHPLRAVEVECTQRAGVSDARWRKWQRTISTMLLAQNGSLRDALALFKENVDRVFEGVEECPICYAIVHGTTRQLPKLSCRTCHNKFHAACLYKWFSSSQKSSCPLCQTAWG
;
A
#
# COMPACT_ATOMS: atom_id res chain seq x y z
N MET A 1 -24.09 -8.26 37.16
CA MET A 1 -23.69 -6.83 37.14
C MET A 1 -23.38 -6.47 35.71
N PRO A 2 -24.00 -5.43 35.12
CA PRO A 2 -23.76 -5.09 33.73
C PRO A 2 -22.35 -4.49 33.61
N ALA A 3 -21.57 -4.99 32.64
CA ALA A 3 -20.26 -4.45 32.32
C ALA A 3 -20.43 -3.01 31.83
N ALA A 4 -19.78 -2.07 32.51
CA ALA A 4 -19.84 -0.66 32.18
C ALA A 4 -19.25 -0.43 30.79
N GLN A 5 -20.10 0.08 29.89
CA GLN A 5 -19.71 0.70 28.62
C GLN A 5 -18.69 1.81 28.93
N LEU A 6 -17.53 1.78 28.27
CA LEU A 6 -16.58 2.89 28.30
C LEU A 6 -16.92 3.82 27.12
N PRO A 7 -17.38 5.06 27.37
CA PRO A 7 -17.81 5.99 26.31
C PRO A 7 -16.61 6.52 25.53
N ALA A 8 -16.83 7.12 24.35
CA ALA A 8 -15.86 7.79 23.49
C ALA A 8 -14.81 8.65 24.23
N ALA A 9 -15.15 9.17 25.42
CA ALA A 9 -14.24 9.82 26.36
C ALA A 9 -13.00 8.98 26.78
N ALA A 10 -13.10 7.65 26.87
CA ALA A 10 -12.00 6.74 27.20
C ALA A 10 -11.05 6.49 26.01
N ALA A 11 -11.59 6.49 24.79
CA ALA A 11 -10.80 6.45 23.56
C ALA A 11 -10.08 7.79 23.32
N ILE A 12 -10.78 8.91 23.56
CA ILE A 12 -10.21 10.26 23.62
C ILE A 12 -9.09 10.35 24.66
N ALA A 13 -9.29 9.80 25.86
CA ALA A 13 -8.26 9.75 26.90
C ALA A 13 -7.04 8.93 26.49
N SER A 14 -7.24 7.86 25.72
CA SER A 14 -6.16 7.02 25.16
C SER A 14 -5.40 7.69 24.01
N LEU A 15 -6.06 8.59 23.25
CA LEU A 15 -5.44 9.44 22.24
C LEU A 15 -4.72 10.66 22.84
N SER A 16 -5.13 11.11 24.03
CA SER A 16 -4.54 12.26 24.74
C SER A 16 -3.01 12.22 24.89
N PRO A 17 -2.35 11.10 25.25
CA PRO A 17 -0.88 11.02 25.25
C PRO A 17 -0.25 11.08 23.85
N LEU A 18 -0.98 10.71 22.79
CA LEU A 18 -0.53 10.80 21.40
C LEU A 18 -0.68 12.23 20.84
N ILE A 19 -1.70 12.97 21.28
CA ILE A 19 -1.86 14.42 21.04
C ILE A 19 -0.73 15.21 21.75
N GLY A 20 -0.28 14.74 22.92
CA GLY A 20 0.88 15.29 23.64
C GLY A 20 2.25 14.85 23.10
N ALA A 21 2.31 13.99 22.07
CA ALA A 21 3.57 13.45 21.58
C ALA A 21 4.47 14.55 20.96
N ARG A 22 5.77 14.51 21.28
CA ARG A 22 6.78 15.42 20.70
C ARG A 22 6.91 15.24 19.18
N SER A 23 6.54 14.06 18.68
CA SER A 23 6.50 13.73 17.27
C SER A 23 5.29 14.36 16.58
N SER A 24 5.53 15.39 15.76
CA SER A 24 4.47 16.12 15.07
C SER A 24 3.58 15.25 14.19
N PRO A 25 4.07 14.23 13.45
CA PRO A 25 3.20 13.34 12.67
C PRO A 25 2.26 12.49 13.53
N VAL A 26 2.72 12.01 14.70
CA VAL A 26 1.90 11.26 15.66
C VAL A 26 0.81 12.17 16.23
N ARG A 27 1.20 13.39 16.57
CA ARG A 27 0.28 14.43 17.04
C ARG A 27 -0.73 14.83 15.97
N PHE A 28 -0.32 15.01 14.71
CA PHE A 28 -1.22 15.38 13.61
C PHE A 28 -2.17 14.24 13.23
N GLY A 29 -1.71 12.99 13.21
CA GLY A 29 -2.57 11.83 12.98
C GLY A 29 -3.59 11.62 14.11
N ALA A 30 -3.15 11.77 15.37
CA ALA A 30 -4.02 11.70 16.53
C ALA A 30 -5.01 12.89 16.58
N LEU A 31 -4.56 14.11 16.28
CA LEU A 31 -5.42 15.31 16.20
C LEU A 31 -6.44 15.22 15.07
N ALA A 32 -6.04 14.77 13.86
CA ALA A 32 -6.97 14.64 12.74
C ALA A 32 -8.01 13.54 12.97
N LEU A 33 -7.66 12.46 13.69
CA LEU A 33 -8.61 11.43 14.09
C LEU A 33 -9.52 11.93 15.22
N PHE A 34 -8.96 12.67 16.17
CA PHE A 34 -9.66 13.28 17.30
C PHE A 34 -10.66 14.36 16.87
N GLU A 35 -10.25 15.29 16.00
CA GLU A 35 -11.13 16.31 15.40
C GLU A 35 -12.26 15.66 14.58
N ARG A 36 -12.00 14.53 13.92
CA ARG A 36 -13.02 13.79 13.16
C ARG A 36 -14.01 13.03 14.04
N LEU A 37 -13.56 12.44 15.14
CA LEU A 37 -14.46 11.83 16.13
C LEU A 37 -15.35 12.90 16.79
N GLN A 38 -14.77 14.05 17.12
CA GLN A 38 -15.51 15.18 17.68
C GLN A 38 -16.49 15.80 16.68
N SER A 39 -16.11 15.90 15.40
CA SER A 39 -17.00 16.42 14.35
C SER A 39 -18.11 15.42 14.01
N ALA A 40 -17.82 14.11 14.00
CA ALA A 40 -18.83 13.07 13.81
C ALA A 40 -19.83 12.99 14.98
N GLU A 41 -19.38 13.22 16.22
CA GLU A 41 -20.28 13.37 17.38
C GLU A 41 -21.13 14.64 17.31
N ALA A 42 -20.55 15.75 16.84
CA ALA A 42 -21.25 17.02 16.66
C ALA A 42 -22.26 16.96 15.50
N GLU A 43 -21.92 16.30 14.39
CA GLU A 43 -22.77 16.07 13.23
C GLU A 43 -23.86 15.03 13.51
N ALA A 44 -23.58 13.99 14.31
CA ALA A 44 -24.62 13.08 14.82
C ALA A 44 -25.60 13.78 15.75
N GLY A 45 -25.15 14.78 16.52
CA GLY A 45 -25.99 15.67 17.30
C GLY A 45 -26.76 16.71 16.48
N ALA A 46 -26.18 17.19 15.36
CA ALA A 46 -26.77 18.21 14.49
C ALA A 46 -27.71 17.62 13.42
N ALA A 47 -27.48 16.40 12.95
CA ALA A 47 -28.36 15.66 12.03
C ALA A 47 -29.70 15.28 12.69
N ALA A 48 -29.77 15.32 14.01
CA ALA A 48 -31.03 15.24 14.77
C ALA A 48 -31.78 16.59 14.82
N ALA A 49 -31.22 17.69 14.29
CA ALA A 49 -31.70 19.05 14.56
C ALA A 49 -31.98 19.94 13.34
N SER A 50 -31.58 19.62 12.10
CA SER A 50 -32.00 20.45 10.95
C SER A 50 -31.79 19.80 9.58
N GLU A 51 -32.89 19.58 8.86
CA GLU A 51 -32.95 19.68 7.40
C GLU A 51 -32.92 21.18 7.01
N GLU A 52 -31.97 21.59 6.17
CA GLU A 52 -32.07 22.59 5.08
C GLU A 52 -30.67 23.08 4.67
N GLY A 53 -30.45 23.20 3.36
CA GLY A 53 -29.13 23.07 2.72
C GLY A 53 -28.42 24.36 2.26
N ALA A 54 -27.32 24.18 1.53
CA ALA A 54 -26.77 25.05 0.47
C ALA A 54 -25.50 24.40 -0.14
N GLU A 55 -25.36 24.53 -1.46
CA GLU A 55 -24.40 23.84 -2.33
C GLU A 55 -23.06 24.60 -2.49
N GLU A 56 -21.95 23.87 -2.47
CA GLU A 56 -20.67 24.24 -3.13
C GLU A 56 -20.24 23.09 -4.04
N GLU A 57 -20.04 23.37 -5.33
CA GLU A 57 -19.57 22.42 -6.35
C GLU A 57 -18.09 22.04 -6.12
N GLY A 58 -17.86 21.04 -5.27
CA GLY A 58 -16.68 20.17 -5.32
C GLY A 58 -17.14 18.77 -5.73
N ASP A 59 -16.31 18.03 -6.51
CA ASP A 59 -16.53 16.66 -7.02
C ASP A 59 -17.38 15.79 -6.07
N ALA A 60 -18.71 15.87 -6.23
CA ALA A 60 -19.69 15.51 -5.19
C ALA A 60 -19.90 14.00 -5.03
N ASP A 61 -19.22 13.21 -5.85
CA ASP A 61 -19.40 11.76 -5.93
C ASP A 61 -18.39 10.97 -5.07
N GLU A 62 -17.39 11.66 -4.46
CA GLU A 62 -16.44 11.02 -3.54
C GLU A 62 -16.93 11.05 -2.08
N PRO A 63 -16.95 9.90 -1.37
CA PRO A 63 -17.30 9.85 0.05
C PRO A 63 -16.46 10.83 0.89
N LEU A 64 -17.12 11.57 1.78
CA LEU A 64 -16.51 12.47 2.77
C LEU A 64 -15.25 11.88 3.45
N PRO A 65 -15.20 10.60 3.85
CA PRO A 65 -14.01 10.06 4.49
C PRO A 65 -12.78 9.99 3.58
N LEU A 66 -12.98 9.78 2.28
CA LEU A 66 -11.92 9.56 1.29
C LEU A 66 -11.27 10.86 0.83
N ARG A 67 -12.07 11.91 0.61
CA ARG A 67 -11.55 13.24 0.24
C ARG A 67 -10.54 13.79 1.25
N PHE A 68 -10.68 13.50 2.54
CA PHE A 68 -9.71 13.94 3.55
C PHE A 68 -8.51 12.99 3.70
N LEU A 69 -8.67 11.70 3.41
CA LEU A 69 -7.53 10.76 3.38
C LEU A 69 -6.61 11.01 2.19
N PHE A 70 -7.18 11.49 1.09
CA PHE A 70 -6.46 11.76 -0.16
C PHE A 70 -6.30 13.24 -0.46
N GLY A 71 -6.92 14.14 0.32
CA GLY A 71 -6.82 15.60 0.21
C GLY A 71 -5.46 16.15 0.64
N GLY A 72 -5.07 17.27 0.02
CA GLY A 72 -3.70 17.81 -0.11
C GLY A 72 -2.89 18.17 1.14
N ALA A 73 -3.29 17.78 2.35
CA ALA A 73 -2.54 18.05 3.59
C ALA A 73 -1.31 17.15 3.81
N ALA A 74 -0.94 16.28 2.85
CA ALA A 74 0.23 15.41 2.95
C ALA A 74 1.57 16.10 2.61
N GLN A 75 1.59 17.37 2.19
CA GLN A 75 2.79 18.03 1.64
C GLN A 75 3.63 18.86 2.63
N THR A 76 3.26 19.03 3.91
CA THR A 76 3.96 19.95 4.82
C THR A 76 4.91 19.34 5.86
N VAL A 77 5.33 18.08 5.76
CA VAL A 77 6.33 17.52 6.73
C VAL A 77 7.40 16.66 6.05
N ALA A 78 8.17 17.25 5.12
CA ALA A 78 9.40 16.64 4.63
C ALA A 78 10.58 16.71 5.64
N GLY A 79 10.44 17.44 6.74
CA GLY A 79 11.58 17.80 7.62
C GLY A 79 11.90 16.88 8.81
N ARG A 80 11.12 15.83 9.13
CA ARG A 80 11.30 15.06 10.39
C ARG A 80 11.25 13.52 10.27
N ARG A 81 11.61 12.95 9.12
CA ARG A 81 11.65 11.47 8.92
C ARG A 81 12.76 10.74 9.71
N ALA A 82 13.82 11.43 10.15
CA ALA A 82 15.03 10.76 10.65
C ALA A 82 15.01 10.37 12.15
N ALA A 83 14.23 11.05 12.99
CA ALA A 83 14.21 10.84 14.45
C ALA A 83 13.14 9.83 14.94
N ALA A 84 12.33 9.26 14.03
CA ALA A 84 11.03 8.67 14.34
C ALA A 84 11.01 7.13 14.47
N ASP A 85 12.01 6.38 14.01
CA ASP A 85 11.91 4.92 13.90
C ASP A 85 11.76 4.22 15.27
N GLY A 86 12.50 4.66 16.29
CA GLY A 86 12.41 4.07 17.63
C GLY A 86 11.07 4.35 18.31
N GLU A 87 10.63 5.61 18.29
CA GLU A 87 9.35 6.03 18.89
C GLU A 87 8.14 5.45 18.15
N ALA A 88 8.18 5.37 16.80
CA ALA A 88 7.12 4.77 16.01
C ALA A 88 7.00 3.26 16.26
N MET A 89 8.12 2.55 16.41
CA MET A 89 8.10 1.13 16.77
C MET A 89 7.52 0.93 18.18
N VAL A 90 7.93 1.72 19.17
CA VAL A 90 7.37 1.65 20.53
C VAL A 90 5.87 1.98 20.54
N ALA A 91 5.43 2.94 19.72
CA ALA A 91 4.01 3.26 19.57
C ALA A 91 3.23 2.11 18.93
N LEU A 92 3.80 1.45 17.91
CA LEU A 92 3.19 0.28 17.26
C LEU A 92 3.09 -0.91 18.21
N ASP A 93 4.13 -1.19 18.99
CA ASP A 93 4.11 -2.26 20.00
C ASP A 93 3.02 -2.01 21.05
N ARG A 94 2.80 -0.75 21.45
CA ARG A 94 1.70 -0.38 22.37
C ARG A 94 0.32 -0.50 21.76
N LEU A 95 0.20 -0.33 20.44
CA LEU A 95 -1.06 -0.48 19.73
C LEU A 95 -1.41 -1.95 19.49
N GLU A 96 -0.44 -2.87 19.53
CA GLU A 96 -0.66 -4.29 19.25
C GLU A 96 -1.70 -4.92 20.21
N GLU A 97 -1.69 -4.55 21.49
CA GLU A 97 -2.70 -4.98 22.46
C GLU A 97 -4.12 -4.50 22.09
N LEU A 98 -4.25 -3.25 21.63
CA LEU A 98 -5.53 -2.65 21.22
C LEU A 98 -5.98 -3.09 19.81
N MET A 99 -5.06 -3.62 19.01
CA MET A 99 -5.37 -4.21 17.71
C MET A 99 -5.85 -5.66 17.82
N GLY A 100 -5.65 -6.31 18.99
CA GLY A 100 -6.05 -7.69 19.25
C GLY A 100 -7.54 -7.85 19.53
N ASP A 101 -8.00 -9.10 19.47
CA ASP A 101 -9.43 -9.46 19.51
C ASP A 101 -10.12 -9.20 20.86
N ALA A 102 -9.35 -8.95 21.91
CA ALA A 102 -9.87 -8.64 23.25
C ALA A 102 -10.41 -7.21 23.37
N ALA A 103 -10.03 -6.31 22.45
CA ALA A 103 -10.51 -4.93 22.43
C ALA A 103 -11.87 -4.81 21.70
N ASP A 104 -12.70 -3.85 22.11
CA ASP A 104 -13.96 -3.58 21.41
C ASP A 104 -13.73 -3.08 19.96
N ALA A 105 -14.79 -3.08 19.16
CA ALA A 105 -14.70 -2.75 17.73
C ALA A 105 -14.18 -1.32 17.47
N GLU A 106 -14.55 -0.37 18.32
CA GLU A 106 -14.19 1.03 18.19
C GLU A 106 -12.70 1.25 18.51
N ALA A 107 -12.24 0.71 19.64
CA ALA A 107 -10.84 0.73 20.05
C ALA A 107 -9.95 0.06 18.99
N ARG A 108 -10.38 -1.09 18.44
CA ARG A 108 -9.68 -1.76 17.34
C ARG A 108 -9.59 -0.88 16.09
N MET A 109 -10.69 -0.26 15.66
CA MET A 109 -10.70 0.63 14.49
C MET A 109 -9.74 1.82 14.66
N LEU A 110 -9.74 2.46 15.84
CA LEU A 110 -8.86 3.57 16.14
C LEU A 110 -7.39 3.14 16.19
N ALA A 111 -7.10 1.99 16.81
CA ALA A 111 -5.75 1.44 16.88
C ALA A 111 -5.19 1.13 15.49
N TRP A 112 -5.99 0.51 14.62
CA TRP A 112 -5.63 0.25 13.22
C TRP A 112 -5.45 1.55 12.41
N SER A 113 -6.32 2.54 12.61
CA SER A 113 -6.18 3.85 11.98
C SER A 113 -4.85 4.52 12.34
N ALA A 114 -4.52 4.55 13.63
CA ALA A 114 -3.28 5.10 14.15
C ALA A 114 -2.05 4.31 13.64
N ALA A 115 -2.10 2.98 13.66
CA ALA A 115 -1.02 2.12 13.16
C ALA A 115 -0.75 2.36 11.67
N LEU A 116 -1.80 2.48 10.85
CA LEU A 116 -1.68 2.80 9.43
C LEU A 116 -1.11 4.21 9.21
N ALA A 117 -1.53 5.20 10.00
CA ALA A 117 -0.97 6.55 9.93
C ALA A 117 0.52 6.57 10.29
N LEU A 118 0.93 5.87 11.35
CA LEU A 118 2.33 5.71 11.74
C LEU A 118 3.15 5.06 10.62
N LEU A 119 2.64 3.99 10.01
CA LEU A 119 3.30 3.32 8.89
C LEU A 119 3.51 4.23 7.68
N ALA A 120 2.57 5.14 7.40
CA ALA A 120 2.70 6.08 6.28
C ALA A 120 3.89 7.05 6.44
N HIS A 121 4.34 7.27 7.68
CA HIS A 121 5.48 8.12 7.99
C HIS A 121 6.77 7.35 8.32
N ALA A 122 6.69 6.03 8.51
CA ALA A 122 7.83 5.17 8.82
C ALA A 122 8.74 4.95 7.60
N ARG A 123 10.00 4.55 7.86
CA ARG A 123 10.89 4.10 6.78
C ARG A 123 10.35 2.83 6.13
N PRO A 124 10.54 2.62 4.81
CA PRO A 124 10.06 1.44 4.11
C PRO A 124 10.50 0.11 4.75
N THR A 125 11.72 0.03 5.28
CA THR A 125 12.24 -1.17 5.95
C THR A 125 11.54 -1.46 7.27
N ALA A 126 11.28 -0.42 8.09
CA ALA A 126 10.53 -0.55 9.34
C ALA A 126 9.07 -0.91 9.05
N ALA A 127 8.45 -0.25 8.07
CA ALA A 127 7.09 -0.52 7.64
C ALA A 127 6.92 -1.97 7.15
N ALA A 128 7.86 -2.47 6.34
CA ALA A 128 7.87 -3.85 5.86
C ALA A 128 8.01 -4.85 7.01
N ARG A 129 8.86 -4.57 8.01
CA ARG A 129 9.05 -5.45 9.17
C ARG A 129 7.79 -5.56 10.04
N VAL A 130 7.15 -4.43 10.33
CA VAL A 130 5.92 -4.39 11.14
C VAL A 130 4.78 -5.08 10.41
N SER A 131 4.52 -4.66 9.17
CA SER A 131 3.42 -5.20 8.36
C SER A 131 3.59 -6.69 8.03
N ALA A 132 4.81 -7.24 8.05
CA ALA A 132 5.03 -8.67 7.88
C ALA A 132 4.35 -9.53 8.97
N GLY A 133 4.29 -9.04 10.22
CA GLY A 133 3.62 -9.74 11.32
C GLY A 133 2.10 -9.82 11.13
N TRP A 134 1.51 -8.76 10.58
CA TRP A 134 0.06 -8.63 10.42
C TRP A 134 -0.56 -9.58 9.40
N LYS A 135 0.25 -10.24 8.58
CA LYS A 135 -0.24 -11.11 7.51
C LYS A 135 -1.04 -12.29 8.05
N HIS A 136 -0.59 -12.88 9.16
CA HIS A 136 -1.17 -14.10 9.74
C HIS A 136 -1.81 -13.86 11.11
N SER A 137 -1.54 -12.72 11.75
CA SER A 137 -2.15 -12.32 13.02
C SER A 137 -2.77 -10.93 12.93
N GLY A 138 -3.92 -10.74 13.57
CA GLY A 138 -4.60 -9.44 13.69
C GLY A 138 -5.34 -8.98 12.43
N LEU A 139 -4.67 -8.75 11.30
CA LEU A 139 -5.29 -8.06 10.17
C LEU A 139 -6.47 -8.83 9.53
N PRO A 140 -6.38 -10.14 9.24
CA PRO A 140 -7.51 -10.86 8.67
C PRO A 140 -8.74 -10.86 9.61
N GLY A 141 -8.53 -11.07 10.91
CA GLY A 141 -9.59 -11.04 11.93
C GLY A 141 -10.22 -9.65 12.01
N PHE A 142 -9.41 -8.60 12.14
CA PHE A 142 -9.88 -7.21 12.12
C PHE A 142 -10.70 -6.89 10.86
N LEU A 143 -10.22 -7.27 9.67
CA LEU A 143 -10.92 -7.02 8.42
C LEU A 143 -12.26 -7.75 8.37
N ASN A 144 -12.27 -9.05 8.70
CA ASN A 144 -13.46 -9.89 8.55
C ASN A 144 -14.51 -9.65 9.64
N GLU A 145 -14.08 -9.46 10.89
CA GLU A 145 -14.96 -9.44 12.06
C GLU A 145 -15.33 -8.01 12.50
N THR A 146 -14.47 -7.03 12.23
CA THR A 146 -14.68 -5.64 12.67
C THR A 146 -14.99 -4.71 11.50
N LEU A 147 -14.17 -4.73 10.45
CA LEU A 147 -14.23 -3.71 9.40
C LEU A 147 -15.32 -4.00 8.36
N LEU A 148 -15.34 -5.21 7.79
CA LEU A 148 -16.31 -5.61 6.76
C LEU A 148 -17.78 -5.40 7.17
N PRO A 149 -18.22 -5.72 8.40
CA PRO A 149 -19.61 -5.53 8.80
C PRO A 149 -20.04 -4.06 8.85
N LEU A 150 -19.08 -3.14 9.02
CA LEU A 150 -19.30 -1.70 9.10
C LEU A 150 -19.17 -1.01 7.74
N LEU A 151 -18.69 -1.71 6.71
CA LEU A 151 -18.60 -1.15 5.36
C LEU A 151 -19.97 -1.17 4.68
N PRO A 152 -20.34 -0.10 3.95
CA PRO A 152 -21.60 -0.04 3.20
C PRO A 152 -21.50 -0.86 1.90
N LEU A 153 -21.31 -2.18 2.03
CA LEU A 153 -21.21 -3.11 0.91
C LEU A 153 -22.61 -3.36 0.34
N ALA A 154 -22.78 -3.12 -0.97
CA ALA A 154 -24.03 -3.40 -1.65
C ALA A 154 -24.39 -4.90 -1.55
N ARG A 155 -25.60 -5.20 -1.08
CA ARG A 155 -26.10 -6.58 -1.01
C ARG A 155 -26.29 -7.14 -2.42
N PRO A 156 -25.88 -8.40 -2.70
CA PRO A 156 -26.17 -9.01 -3.99
C PRO A 156 -27.69 -9.10 -4.22
N PRO A 157 -28.16 -8.99 -5.47
CA PRO A 157 -29.58 -9.07 -5.79
C PRO A 157 -30.18 -10.41 -5.32
N PRO A 158 -31.44 -10.41 -4.83
CA PRO A 158 -32.09 -11.62 -4.37
C PRO A 158 -32.24 -12.61 -5.56
N GLY A 159 -31.68 -13.81 -5.41
CA GLY A 159 -31.72 -14.86 -6.44
C GLY A 159 -30.35 -15.39 -6.91
N SER A 160 -29.23 -14.76 -6.50
CA SER A 160 -27.89 -15.17 -6.95
C SER A 160 -27.34 -16.46 -6.29
N GLY A 161 -28.08 -17.15 -5.41
CA GLY A 161 -27.59 -18.35 -4.71
C GLY A 161 -26.38 -18.13 -3.79
N ALA A 162 -25.85 -16.90 -3.72
CA ALA A 162 -24.83 -16.50 -2.77
C ALA A 162 -25.50 -16.37 -1.41
N ALA A 163 -25.04 -17.16 -0.45
CA ALA A 163 -25.37 -16.96 0.95
C ALA A 163 -25.26 -15.47 1.26
N SER A 164 -26.32 -14.90 1.84
CA SER A 164 -26.32 -13.52 2.32
C SER A 164 -24.96 -13.27 2.98
N LEU A 165 -24.36 -12.11 2.71
CA LEU A 165 -23.39 -11.54 3.65
C LEU A 165 -24.15 -11.35 4.95
N ALA A 166 -24.31 -12.43 5.71
CA ALA A 166 -24.80 -12.38 7.06
C ALA A 166 -23.73 -11.56 7.76
N ALA A 167 -24.13 -10.39 8.25
CA ALA A 167 -23.35 -9.69 9.25
C ALA A 167 -22.92 -10.76 10.28
N PRO A 168 -21.63 -10.84 10.65
CA PRO A 168 -21.22 -11.75 11.70
C PRO A 168 -22.11 -11.47 12.91
N THR A 169 -22.80 -12.52 13.37
CA THR A 169 -23.77 -12.51 14.46
C THR A 169 -23.10 -12.29 15.83
N SER A 170 -22.02 -11.51 15.89
CA SER A 170 -21.21 -11.30 17.10
C SER A 170 -20.77 -9.86 17.31
N LEU A 171 -21.29 -8.89 16.56
CA LEU A 171 -21.49 -7.56 17.14
C LEU A 171 -22.71 -7.70 18.04
N GLY A 172 -22.54 -7.50 19.35
CA GLY A 172 -23.65 -7.52 20.30
C GLY A 172 -24.83 -6.67 19.77
N GLU A 173 -26.05 -7.02 20.16
CA GLU A 173 -27.35 -6.47 19.72
C GLU A 173 -27.53 -4.93 19.76
N SER A 174 -26.48 -4.14 19.96
CA SER A 174 -26.47 -2.69 19.82
C SER A 174 -26.20 -2.27 18.37
N ASP A 175 -27.04 -1.37 17.84
CA ASP A 175 -26.77 -0.66 16.60
C ASP A 175 -25.35 -0.04 16.62
N PRO A 176 -24.62 -0.03 15.49
CA PRO A 176 -23.30 0.59 15.43
C PRO A 176 -23.41 2.09 15.78
N PRO A 177 -22.45 2.66 16.52
CA PRO A 177 -22.50 4.06 16.90
C PRO A 177 -22.52 4.96 15.65
N PRO A 178 -23.19 6.12 15.71
CA PRO A 178 -23.20 7.06 14.58
C PRO A 178 -21.77 7.46 14.21
N GLY A 179 -21.45 7.44 12.91
CA GLY A 179 -20.10 7.70 12.39
C GLY A 179 -19.17 6.47 12.30
N ALA A 180 -19.52 5.31 12.87
CA ALA A 180 -18.67 4.11 12.79
C ALA A 180 -18.41 3.64 11.34
N ALA A 181 -19.43 3.73 10.48
CA ALA A 181 -19.29 3.38 9.07
C ALA A 181 -18.31 4.30 8.34
N GLU A 182 -18.32 5.60 8.64
CA GLU A 182 -17.40 6.58 8.02
C GLU A 182 -15.95 6.31 8.41
N VAL A 183 -15.72 6.01 9.68
CA VAL A 183 -14.40 5.61 10.19
C VAL A 183 -13.96 4.30 9.55
N ALA A 184 -14.85 3.31 9.40
CA ALA A 184 -14.55 2.05 8.74
C ALA A 184 -14.15 2.25 7.27
N VAL A 185 -14.86 3.11 6.54
CA VAL A 185 -14.53 3.47 5.15
C VAL A 185 -13.15 4.14 5.07
N ALA A 186 -12.86 5.05 6.00
CA ALA A 186 -11.55 5.69 6.07
C ALA A 186 -10.44 4.67 6.34
N VAL A 187 -10.60 3.81 7.34
CA VAL A 187 -9.61 2.80 7.69
C VAL A 187 -9.40 1.81 6.55
N PHE A 188 -10.47 1.41 5.85
CA PHE A 188 -10.38 0.53 4.69
C PHE A 188 -9.56 1.16 3.56
N ALA A 189 -9.85 2.40 3.17
CA ALA A 189 -9.10 3.08 2.12
C ALA A 189 -7.63 3.35 2.50
N ALA A 190 -7.40 3.72 3.77
CA ALA A 190 -6.06 3.86 4.32
C ALA A 190 -5.27 2.55 4.21
N LEU A 191 -5.88 1.43 4.57
CA LEU A 191 -5.29 0.10 4.49
C LEU A 191 -4.95 -0.28 3.05
N LEU A 192 -5.89 -0.09 2.12
CA LEU A 192 -5.68 -0.34 0.69
C LEU A 192 -4.52 0.51 0.14
N SER A 193 -4.40 1.76 0.56
CA SER A 193 -3.35 2.66 0.06
C SER A 193 -1.96 2.45 0.68
N ARG A 194 -1.88 1.98 1.93
CA ARG A 194 -0.62 1.93 2.72
C ARG A 194 -0.01 0.55 2.78
N VAL A 195 -0.84 -0.49 2.82
CA VAL A 195 -0.40 -1.90 2.88
C VAL A 195 -1.08 -2.75 1.79
N PRO A 196 -1.00 -2.35 0.51
CA PRO A 196 -1.73 -2.99 -0.58
C PRO A 196 -1.39 -4.47 -0.76
N ALA A 197 -0.17 -4.92 -0.44
CA ALA A 197 0.20 -6.33 -0.53
C ALA A 197 -0.54 -7.19 0.51
N LEU A 198 -0.72 -6.68 1.73
CA LEU A 198 -1.50 -7.36 2.77
C LEU A 198 -2.98 -7.38 2.40
N ALA A 199 -3.51 -6.27 1.91
CA ALA A 199 -4.89 -6.18 1.44
C ALA A 199 -5.19 -7.21 0.34
N ARG A 200 -4.29 -7.34 -0.64
CA ARG A 200 -4.40 -8.37 -1.68
C ARG A 200 -4.34 -9.77 -1.12
N HIS A 201 -3.42 -10.03 -0.19
CA HIS A 201 -3.33 -11.35 0.43
C HIS A 201 -4.64 -11.71 1.13
N TRP A 202 -5.16 -10.83 1.98
CA TRP A 202 -6.46 -11.02 2.62
C TRP A 202 -7.57 -11.27 1.59
N TYR A 203 -7.71 -10.40 0.59
CA TYR A 203 -8.75 -10.52 -0.43
C TYR A 203 -8.69 -11.84 -1.23
N THR A 204 -7.49 -12.34 -1.50
CA THR A 204 -7.31 -13.57 -2.28
C THR A 204 -7.31 -14.86 -1.47
N SER A 205 -6.89 -14.82 -0.20
CA SER A 205 -6.63 -16.02 0.62
C SER A 205 -7.56 -16.17 1.81
N GLU A 206 -8.07 -15.07 2.37
CA GLU A 206 -8.81 -15.06 3.65
C GLU A 206 -10.27 -14.59 3.51
N LEU A 207 -10.56 -13.76 2.51
CA LEU A 207 -11.91 -13.24 2.29
C LEU A 207 -12.84 -14.32 1.77
N SER A 208 -14.04 -14.40 2.36
CA SER A 208 -15.05 -15.36 1.93
C SER A 208 -15.47 -15.13 0.47
N ARG A 209 -15.76 -16.23 -0.24
CA ARG A 209 -16.23 -16.19 -1.63
C ARG A 209 -17.49 -15.33 -1.80
N ALA A 210 -18.37 -15.29 -0.80
CA ALA A 210 -19.59 -14.49 -0.81
C ALA A 210 -19.30 -12.98 -0.77
N ALA A 211 -18.27 -12.55 -0.03
CA ALA A 211 -17.93 -11.14 0.15
C ALA A 211 -17.07 -10.58 -1.00
N HIS A 212 -16.35 -11.45 -1.70
CA HIS A 212 -15.34 -11.07 -2.68
C HIS A 212 -15.86 -10.12 -3.78
N ALA A 213 -17.05 -10.37 -4.34
CA ALA A 213 -17.62 -9.50 -5.38
C ALA A 213 -18.08 -8.14 -4.83
N ALA A 214 -18.67 -8.12 -3.62
CA ALA A 214 -19.15 -6.90 -2.99
C ALA A 214 -17.99 -5.97 -2.61
N VAL A 215 -16.92 -6.53 -2.02
CA VAL A 215 -15.70 -5.79 -1.69
C VAL A 215 -15.03 -5.24 -2.95
N ALA A 216 -14.89 -6.06 -4.01
CA ALA A 216 -14.29 -5.62 -5.26
C ALA A 216 -15.04 -4.44 -5.90
N ARG A 217 -16.37 -4.54 -5.94
CA ARG A 217 -17.24 -3.47 -6.47
C ARG A 217 -17.17 -2.21 -5.63
N TYR A 218 -17.16 -2.35 -4.30
CA TYR A 218 -17.02 -1.22 -3.39
C TYR A 218 -15.69 -0.49 -3.60
N THR A 219 -14.58 -1.24 -3.71
CA THR A 219 -13.26 -0.69 -4.01
C THR A 219 -13.23 0.01 -5.36
N GLU A 220 -13.80 -0.59 -6.41
CA GLU A 220 -13.87 0.00 -7.76
C GLU A 220 -14.59 1.35 -7.77
N LEU A 221 -15.72 1.45 -7.08
CA LEU A 221 -16.56 2.65 -7.10
C LEU A 221 -16.00 3.77 -6.23
N HIS A 222 -15.49 3.43 -5.04
CA HIS A 222 -15.21 4.45 -4.03
C HIS A 222 -13.72 4.68 -3.79
N VAL A 223 -12.90 3.63 -3.81
CA VAL A 223 -11.48 3.75 -3.40
C VAL A 223 -10.54 3.92 -4.59
N THR A 224 -10.72 3.12 -5.65
CA THR A 224 -9.83 3.13 -6.82
C THR A 224 -9.74 4.50 -7.51
N PRO A 225 -10.83 5.26 -7.73
CA PRO A 225 -10.75 6.56 -8.40
C PRO A 225 -9.86 7.56 -7.65
N ALA A 226 -9.98 7.62 -6.33
CA ALA A 226 -9.19 8.51 -5.49
C ALA A 226 -7.69 8.15 -5.50
N LEU A 227 -7.36 6.85 -5.47
CA LEU A 227 -5.98 6.38 -5.61
C LEU A 227 -5.38 6.73 -6.99
N LEU A 228 -6.16 6.57 -8.06
CA LEU A 228 -5.72 6.91 -9.41
C LEU A 228 -5.46 8.40 -9.57
N ARG A 229 -6.35 9.26 -9.05
CA ARG A 229 -6.16 10.71 -9.03
C ARG A 229 -4.86 11.09 -8.33
N ARG A 230 -4.66 10.58 -7.11
CA ARG A 230 -3.43 10.82 -6.33
C ARG A 230 -2.17 10.36 -7.06
N GLU A 231 -2.19 9.19 -7.70
CA GLU A 231 -1.03 8.71 -8.45
C GLU A 231 -0.75 9.59 -9.68
N ALA A 232 -1.79 10.01 -10.40
CA ALA A 232 -1.67 10.90 -11.55
C ALA A 232 -1.12 12.29 -11.15
N GLU A 233 -1.62 12.87 -10.07
CA GLU A 233 -1.12 14.13 -9.50
C GLU A 233 0.34 14.00 -9.08
N ALA A 234 0.68 12.94 -8.35
CA ALA A 234 2.05 12.74 -7.87
C ALA A 234 3.04 12.40 -9.00
N ILE A 235 2.57 11.85 -10.13
CA ILE A 235 3.37 11.70 -11.35
C ILE A 235 3.55 13.05 -12.04
N SER A 236 2.50 13.85 -12.13
CA SER A 236 2.52 15.16 -12.79
C SER A 236 3.36 16.19 -12.03
N ALA A 237 3.39 16.11 -10.70
CA ALA A 237 4.18 16.97 -9.84
C ALA A 237 5.65 16.55 -9.73
N ALA A 238 6.01 15.34 -10.17
CA ALA A 238 7.39 14.89 -10.13
C ALA A 238 8.22 15.63 -11.19
N PRO A 239 9.45 16.07 -10.87
CA PRO A 239 10.33 16.68 -11.86
C PRO A 239 10.59 15.69 -12.99
N SER A 240 10.52 16.18 -14.23
CA SER A 240 10.84 15.39 -15.43
C SER A 240 12.22 14.77 -15.28
N SER A 241 12.35 13.47 -15.57
CA SER A 241 13.56 12.68 -15.34
C SER A 241 14.68 12.94 -16.37
N GLY A 242 14.60 14.05 -17.10
CA GLY A 242 15.30 14.29 -18.37
C GLY A 242 14.36 14.18 -19.57
N ASP A 243 14.82 14.65 -20.73
CA ASP A 243 14.10 14.53 -22.00
C ASP A 243 14.06 13.09 -22.53
N ASP A 244 14.94 12.23 -22.00
CA ASP A 244 15.09 10.81 -22.35
C ASP A 244 14.02 9.92 -21.71
N PHE A 245 13.30 10.38 -20.68
CA PHE A 245 12.31 9.58 -19.98
C PHE A 245 11.07 10.36 -19.57
N VAL A 246 9.97 10.11 -20.29
CA VAL A 246 8.70 10.80 -20.12
C VAL A 246 7.66 9.86 -19.52
N VAL A 247 7.06 10.26 -18.41
CA VAL A 247 5.99 9.50 -17.72
C VAL A 247 4.66 10.24 -17.87
N LYS A 248 3.60 9.50 -18.20
CA LYS A 248 2.22 10.00 -18.32
C LYS A 248 1.26 9.09 -17.57
N ALA A 249 0.40 9.67 -16.74
CA ALA A 249 -0.69 8.95 -16.10
C ALA A 249 -2.02 9.25 -16.82
N SER A 250 -2.87 8.25 -16.97
CA SER A 250 -4.21 8.38 -17.52
C SER A 250 -5.21 7.75 -16.56
N ILE A 251 -6.07 8.58 -15.97
CA ILE A 251 -7.12 8.16 -15.03
C ILE A 251 -8.17 7.34 -15.78
N GLY A 252 -8.66 7.84 -16.93
CA GLY A 252 -9.69 7.16 -17.73
C GLY A 252 -9.24 5.78 -18.26
N ALA A 253 -7.98 5.66 -18.68
CA ALA A 253 -7.41 4.37 -19.10
C ALA A 253 -6.91 3.51 -17.92
N ARG A 254 -6.91 4.05 -16.69
CA ARG A 254 -6.32 3.45 -15.49
C ARG A 254 -4.92 2.93 -15.76
N SER A 255 -4.07 3.76 -16.36
CA SER A 255 -2.75 3.33 -16.77
C SER A 255 -1.70 4.40 -16.55
N VAL A 256 -0.49 3.97 -16.23
CA VAL A 256 0.71 4.81 -16.24
C VAL A 256 1.65 4.31 -17.31
N THR A 257 2.01 5.20 -18.24
CA THR A 257 2.89 4.90 -19.35
C THR A 257 4.18 5.67 -19.19
N ALA A 258 5.32 4.99 -19.28
CA ALA A 258 6.61 5.64 -19.39
C ALA A 258 7.27 5.31 -20.73
N THR A 259 7.78 6.34 -21.39
CA THR A 259 8.48 6.24 -22.67
C THR A 259 9.92 6.68 -22.46
N TYR A 260 10.84 5.78 -22.78
CA TYR A 260 12.27 6.01 -22.79
C TYR A 260 12.73 6.23 -24.23
N SER A 261 13.56 7.25 -24.49
CA SER A 261 14.08 7.56 -25.82
C SER A 261 15.60 7.68 -25.82
N TYR A 262 16.25 7.00 -26.75
CA TYR A 262 17.71 7.03 -26.94
C TYR A 262 18.06 6.88 -28.43
N GLU A 263 18.82 7.85 -28.97
CA GLU A 263 19.31 7.89 -30.36
C GLU A 263 18.24 7.57 -31.43
N GLY A 264 17.03 8.11 -31.27
CA GLY A 264 15.92 7.90 -32.22
C GLY A 264 15.18 6.57 -32.06
N THR A 265 15.63 5.70 -31.15
CA THR A 265 14.87 4.52 -30.70
C THR A 265 14.10 4.83 -29.42
N TYR A 266 13.01 4.11 -29.19
CA TYR A 266 12.21 4.29 -27.99
C TYR A 266 11.70 2.96 -27.44
N MET A 267 11.63 2.89 -26.11
CA MET A 267 11.04 1.80 -25.36
C MET A 267 9.89 2.33 -24.53
N GLN A 268 8.82 1.54 -24.40
CA GLN A 268 7.65 1.98 -23.65
C GLN A 268 7.14 0.88 -22.73
N ILE A 269 6.95 1.23 -21.45
CA ILE A 269 6.31 0.40 -20.44
C ILE A 269 4.94 0.99 -20.11
N VAL A 270 3.95 0.12 -19.94
CA VAL A 270 2.58 0.47 -19.52
C VAL A 270 2.23 -0.34 -18.29
N LEU A 271 1.90 0.35 -17.21
CA LEU A 271 1.36 -0.24 -15.98
C LEU A 271 -0.15 -0.02 -15.99
N ARG A 272 -0.96 -1.08 -16.18
CA ARG A 272 -2.42 -1.00 -16.14
C ARG A 272 -2.94 -1.41 -14.78
N LEU A 273 -3.72 -0.52 -14.18
CA LEU A 273 -4.38 -0.74 -12.90
C LEU A 273 -5.76 -1.36 -13.14
N ASP A 274 -6.04 -2.42 -12.39
CA ASP A 274 -7.35 -3.06 -12.37
C ASP A 274 -8.44 -2.11 -11.84
N ARG A 275 -9.69 -2.37 -12.22
CA ARG A 275 -10.86 -1.65 -11.72
C ARG A 275 -10.99 -1.70 -10.19
N ALA A 276 -10.62 -2.82 -9.56
CA ALA A 276 -10.59 -2.99 -8.11
C ALA A 276 -9.18 -2.75 -7.54
N HIS A 277 -8.34 -1.93 -8.17
CA HIS A 277 -7.01 -1.59 -7.64
C HIS A 277 -7.13 -0.97 -6.23
N PRO A 278 -6.36 -1.43 -5.22
CA PRO A 278 -5.16 -2.27 -5.32
C PRO A 278 -5.37 -3.76 -5.01
N LEU A 279 -6.62 -4.23 -4.91
CA LEU A 279 -6.96 -5.63 -4.56
C LEU A 279 -6.57 -6.65 -5.65
N ARG A 280 -6.37 -6.20 -6.88
CA ARG A 280 -5.89 -7.02 -8.00
C ARG A 280 -4.52 -6.54 -8.48
N ALA A 281 -3.80 -7.44 -9.13
CA ALA A 281 -2.46 -7.18 -9.62
C ALA A 281 -2.46 -6.06 -10.67
N VAL A 282 -1.39 -5.27 -10.69
CA VAL A 282 -1.12 -4.32 -11.78
C VAL A 282 -0.54 -5.11 -12.95
N GLU A 283 -1.12 -4.94 -14.13
CA GLU A 283 -0.61 -5.57 -15.34
C GLU A 283 0.57 -4.74 -15.87
N VAL A 284 1.69 -5.43 -16.16
CA VAL A 284 2.93 -4.81 -16.62
C VAL A 284 3.14 -5.21 -18.06
N GLU A 285 3.12 -4.25 -18.97
CA GLU A 285 3.29 -4.48 -20.40
C GLU A 285 4.42 -3.61 -20.97
N CYS A 286 5.00 -4.07 -22.06
CA CYS A 286 5.90 -3.27 -22.87
C CYS A 286 5.42 -3.32 -24.31
N THR A 287 4.96 -2.16 -24.79
CA THR A 287 4.37 -1.97 -26.12
C THR A 287 5.45 -1.87 -27.19
N GLN A 288 6.65 -1.40 -26.85
CA GLN A 288 7.78 -1.27 -27.78
C GLN A 288 9.11 -1.61 -27.11
N ARG A 289 9.86 -2.51 -27.75
CA ARG A 289 11.08 -3.16 -27.24
C ARG A 289 12.26 -2.90 -28.16
N ALA A 290 12.78 -1.69 -28.18
CA ALA A 290 14.05 -1.42 -28.87
C ALA A 290 15.23 -2.00 -28.06
N GLY A 291 16.12 -2.78 -28.70
CA GLY A 291 17.40 -3.21 -28.11
C GLY A 291 17.33 -4.23 -26.95
N VAL A 292 16.15 -4.75 -26.61
CA VAL A 292 15.97 -5.69 -25.48
C VAL A 292 15.32 -6.98 -25.95
N SER A 293 15.97 -8.12 -25.67
CA SER A 293 15.44 -9.44 -26.01
C SER A 293 14.17 -9.78 -25.21
N ASP A 294 13.31 -10.62 -25.77
CA ASP A 294 12.08 -11.08 -25.10
C ASP A 294 12.35 -11.78 -23.77
N ALA A 295 13.43 -12.55 -23.69
CA ALA A 295 13.81 -13.24 -22.45
C ALA A 295 14.15 -12.23 -21.34
N ARG A 296 14.93 -11.19 -21.69
CA ARG A 296 15.31 -10.11 -20.77
C ARG A 296 14.08 -9.32 -20.33
N TRP A 297 13.22 -8.91 -21.27
CA TRP A 297 11.97 -8.22 -20.94
C TRP A 297 11.06 -9.04 -20.03
N ARG A 298 10.77 -10.31 -20.35
CA ARG A 298 9.93 -11.18 -19.52
C ARG A 298 10.44 -11.26 -18.08
N LYS A 299 11.76 -11.17 -17.90
CA LYS A 299 12.35 -11.16 -16.58
C LYS A 299 12.11 -9.83 -15.85
N TRP A 300 12.36 -8.70 -16.50
CA TRP A 300 12.06 -7.38 -15.93
C TRP A 300 10.59 -7.27 -15.55
N GLN A 301 9.71 -7.70 -16.45
CA GLN A 301 8.27 -7.77 -16.22
C GLN A 301 7.94 -8.57 -14.95
N ARG A 302 8.52 -9.77 -14.76
CA ARG A 302 8.33 -10.57 -13.54
C ARG A 302 8.85 -9.85 -12.30
N THR A 303 10.03 -9.24 -12.36
CA THR A 303 10.59 -8.52 -11.20
C THR A 303 9.72 -7.33 -10.80
N ILE A 304 9.29 -6.52 -11.77
CA ILE A 304 8.38 -5.39 -11.54
C ILE A 304 7.04 -5.88 -10.99
N SER A 305 6.45 -6.92 -11.61
CA SER A 305 5.17 -7.49 -11.17
C SER A 305 5.24 -8.01 -9.73
N THR A 306 6.28 -8.76 -9.37
CA THR A 306 6.48 -9.26 -8.00
C THR A 306 6.63 -8.15 -6.99
N MET A 307 7.38 -7.09 -7.34
CA MET A 307 7.57 -5.93 -6.46
C MET A 307 6.24 -5.20 -6.21
N LEU A 308 5.48 -4.93 -7.27
CA LEU A 308 4.16 -4.28 -7.18
C LEU A 308 3.16 -5.15 -6.41
N LEU A 309 3.19 -6.47 -6.61
CA LEU A 309 2.24 -7.40 -6.02
C LEU A 309 2.51 -7.67 -4.54
N ALA A 310 3.77 -7.98 -4.19
CA ALA A 310 4.10 -8.61 -2.91
C ALA A 310 4.96 -7.73 -1.96
N GLN A 311 5.57 -6.65 -2.44
CA GLN A 311 6.54 -5.87 -1.67
C GLN A 311 6.09 -4.45 -1.33
N ASN A 312 4.78 -4.16 -1.44
CA ASN A 312 4.22 -2.80 -1.31
C ASN A 312 4.96 -1.77 -2.19
N GLY A 313 5.55 -2.20 -3.31
CA GLY A 313 6.28 -1.31 -4.22
C GLY A 313 5.34 -0.31 -4.89
N SER A 314 5.79 0.93 -5.05
CA SER A 314 5.00 1.97 -5.72
C SER A 314 5.10 1.87 -7.25
N LEU A 315 4.15 2.49 -7.96
CA LEU A 315 4.26 2.63 -9.43
C LEU A 315 5.53 3.40 -9.81
N ARG A 316 5.92 4.40 -9.02
CA ARG A 316 7.18 5.14 -9.19
C ARG A 316 8.41 4.23 -9.08
N ASP A 317 8.47 3.34 -8.09
CA ASP A 317 9.56 2.37 -7.98
C ASP A 317 9.63 1.45 -9.20
N ALA A 318 8.47 1.08 -9.76
CA ALA A 318 8.41 0.21 -10.95
C ALA A 318 8.97 0.92 -12.18
N LEU A 319 8.61 2.19 -12.37
CA LEU A 319 9.11 3.02 -13.46
C LEU A 319 10.61 3.32 -13.30
N ALA A 320 11.07 3.61 -12.08
CA ALA A 320 12.48 3.82 -11.80
C ALA A 320 13.32 2.57 -12.06
N LEU A 321 12.83 1.39 -11.65
CA LEU A 321 13.48 0.11 -11.94
C LEU A 321 13.48 -0.19 -13.45
N PHE A 322 12.42 0.16 -14.16
CA PHE A 322 12.39 0.05 -15.62
C PHE A 322 13.46 0.95 -16.25
N LYS A 323 13.49 2.25 -15.93
CA LYS A 323 14.51 3.19 -16.44
C LYS A 323 15.92 2.71 -16.13
N GLU A 324 16.19 2.30 -14.89
CA GLU A 324 17.51 1.81 -14.49
C GLU A 324 17.92 0.59 -15.33
N ASN A 325 17.02 -0.38 -15.53
CA ASN A 325 17.34 -1.53 -16.38
C ASN A 325 17.65 -1.13 -17.83
N VAL A 326 16.92 -0.15 -18.39
CA VAL A 326 17.15 0.34 -19.74
C VAL A 326 18.49 1.10 -19.83
N ASP A 327 18.75 2.04 -18.93
CA ASP A 327 20.01 2.80 -18.86
C ASP A 327 21.21 1.86 -18.81
N ARG A 328 21.16 0.84 -17.94
CA ARG A 328 22.25 -0.12 -17.78
C ARG A 328 22.48 -1.02 -19.00
N VAL A 329 21.43 -1.30 -19.78
CA VAL A 329 21.58 -2.01 -21.06
C VAL A 329 22.36 -1.13 -22.04
N PHE A 330 22.03 0.16 -22.13
CA PHE A 330 22.73 1.10 -23.02
C PHE A 330 24.17 1.40 -22.56
N GLU A 331 24.45 1.37 -21.26
CA GLU A 331 25.81 1.43 -20.71
C GLU A 331 26.64 0.13 -20.95
N GLY A 332 26.04 -0.91 -21.53
CA GLY A 332 26.71 -2.18 -21.78
C GLY A 332 26.92 -3.06 -20.54
N VAL A 333 26.13 -2.85 -19.48
CA VAL A 333 26.22 -3.68 -18.26
C VAL A 333 25.62 -5.05 -18.53
N GLU A 334 26.45 -6.08 -18.43
CA GLU A 334 26.03 -7.47 -18.53
C GLU A 334 25.24 -7.93 -17.30
N GLU A 335 24.36 -8.91 -17.52
CA GLU A 335 23.54 -9.48 -16.46
C GLU A 335 24.34 -10.45 -15.57
N CYS A 336 23.98 -10.51 -14.29
CA CYS A 336 24.56 -11.47 -13.34
C CYS A 336 24.25 -12.91 -13.81
N PRO A 337 25.24 -13.79 -14.06
CA PRO A 337 25.00 -15.14 -14.59
C PRO A 337 24.25 -16.08 -13.64
N ILE A 338 24.20 -15.79 -12.34
CA ILE A 338 23.49 -16.63 -11.36
C ILE A 338 21.99 -16.38 -11.43
N CYS A 339 21.59 -15.10 -11.43
CA CYS A 339 20.18 -14.76 -11.39
C CYS A 339 19.64 -14.38 -12.76
N TYR A 340 20.50 -14.00 -13.71
CA TYR A 340 20.24 -13.44 -15.06
C TYR A 340 19.69 -12.00 -15.06
N ALA A 341 20.05 -11.15 -14.09
CA ALA A 341 19.52 -9.78 -13.97
C ALA A 341 20.65 -8.76 -13.91
N ILE A 342 20.37 -7.58 -14.46
CA ILE A 342 21.24 -6.40 -14.33
C ILE A 342 21.01 -5.77 -12.96
N VAL A 343 19.78 -5.36 -12.65
CA VAL A 343 19.42 -4.87 -11.31
C VAL A 343 18.88 -6.02 -10.45
N HIS A 344 19.48 -6.28 -9.29
CA HIS A 344 19.02 -7.35 -8.39
C HIS A 344 17.63 -7.02 -7.81
N GLY A 345 16.69 -7.97 -7.91
CA GLY A 345 15.27 -7.73 -7.60
C GLY A 345 14.94 -7.40 -6.14
N THR A 346 15.85 -7.64 -5.19
CA THR A 346 15.63 -7.32 -3.76
C THR A 346 16.57 -6.23 -3.27
N THR A 347 17.84 -6.27 -3.66
CA THR A 347 18.85 -5.33 -3.14
C THR A 347 19.03 -4.10 -4.01
N ARG A 348 18.42 -4.08 -5.21
CA ARG A 348 18.61 -3.03 -6.22
C ARG A 348 20.09 -2.76 -6.55
N GLN A 349 20.95 -3.77 -6.41
CA GLN A 349 22.39 -3.67 -6.70
C GLN A 349 22.72 -4.23 -8.08
N LEU A 350 23.76 -3.67 -8.70
CA LEU A 350 24.35 -4.16 -9.95
C LEU A 350 25.35 -5.29 -9.71
N PRO A 351 25.64 -6.13 -10.72
CA PRO A 351 26.71 -7.11 -10.63
C PRO A 351 28.06 -6.38 -10.61
N LYS A 352 28.71 -6.38 -9.46
CA LYS A 352 29.98 -5.67 -9.23
C LYS A 352 31.15 -6.60 -8.92
N LEU A 353 30.87 -7.83 -8.45
CA LEU A 353 31.90 -8.79 -8.08
C LEU A 353 32.36 -9.54 -9.32
N SER A 354 33.52 -9.18 -9.86
CA SER A 354 34.13 -9.81 -11.04
C SER A 354 34.97 -11.01 -10.64
N CYS A 355 34.80 -12.15 -11.32
CA CYS A 355 35.77 -13.23 -11.25
C CYS A 355 37.12 -12.75 -11.83
N ARG A 356 38.25 -13.08 -11.19
CA ARG A 356 39.58 -12.74 -11.71
C ARG A 356 39.99 -13.56 -12.94
N THR A 357 39.39 -14.74 -13.13
CA THR A 357 39.74 -15.67 -14.22
C THR A 357 38.86 -15.48 -15.44
N CYS A 358 37.54 -15.47 -15.29
CA CYS A 358 36.60 -15.38 -16.41
C CYS A 358 35.94 -14.00 -16.58
N HIS A 359 36.29 -13.02 -15.73
CA HIS A 359 35.81 -11.62 -15.76
C HIS A 359 34.29 -11.39 -15.70
N ASN A 360 33.49 -12.45 -15.57
CA ASN A 360 32.05 -12.37 -15.37
C ASN A 360 31.73 -11.71 -14.02
N LYS A 361 30.73 -10.84 -14.01
CA LYS A 361 30.32 -10.06 -12.84
C LYS A 361 29.07 -10.65 -12.18
N PHE A 362 29.03 -10.65 -10.86
CA PHE A 362 27.92 -11.18 -10.07
C PHE A 362 27.41 -10.16 -9.06
N HIS A 363 26.12 -10.24 -8.71
CA HIS A 363 25.60 -9.56 -7.53
C HIS A 363 26.20 -10.17 -6.27
N ALA A 364 26.54 -9.32 -5.29
CA ALA A 364 27.07 -9.78 -4.00
C ALA A 364 26.12 -10.78 -3.31
N ALA A 365 24.82 -10.49 -3.28
CA ALA A 365 23.81 -11.38 -2.70
C ALA A 365 23.73 -12.74 -3.42
N CYS A 366 23.78 -12.75 -4.76
CA CYS A 366 23.72 -13.99 -5.53
C CYS A 366 24.97 -14.85 -5.30
N LEU A 367 26.15 -14.24 -5.34
CA LEU A 367 27.41 -14.95 -5.17
C LEU A 367 27.58 -15.48 -3.74
N TYR A 368 27.22 -14.67 -2.73
CA TYR A 368 27.24 -15.11 -1.34
C TYR A 368 26.30 -16.30 -1.10
N LYS A 369 25.06 -16.22 -1.60
CA LYS A 369 24.10 -17.33 -1.53
C LYS A 369 24.63 -18.58 -2.23
N TRP A 370 25.28 -18.42 -3.38
CA TRP A 370 25.90 -19.52 -4.12
C TRP A 370 26.97 -20.22 -3.27
N PHE A 371 27.94 -19.49 -2.71
CA PHE A 371 29.00 -20.07 -1.87
C PHE A 371 28.45 -20.75 -0.61
N SER A 372 27.45 -20.13 0.02
CA SER A 372 26.81 -20.73 1.18
C SER A 372 26.09 -22.04 0.84
N SER A 373 25.45 -22.11 -0.33
CA SER A 373 24.71 -23.32 -0.75
C SER A 373 25.63 -24.42 -1.28
N SER A 374 26.72 -24.07 -1.96
CA SER A 374 27.68 -25.02 -2.53
C SER A 374 28.75 -25.50 -1.54
N GLN A 375 28.86 -24.84 -0.39
CA GLN A 375 29.95 -24.98 0.59
C GLN A 375 31.35 -24.81 -0.02
N LYS A 376 31.46 -24.11 -1.14
CA LYS A 376 32.71 -23.87 -1.87
C LYS A 376 32.75 -22.43 -2.40
N SER A 377 33.84 -21.74 -2.10
CA SER A 377 34.11 -20.40 -2.62
C SER A 377 34.72 -20.46 -4.02
N SER A 378 34.04 -21.09 -4.99
CA SER A 378 34.51 -21.19 -6.38
C SER A 378 33.54 -20.53 -7.36
N CYS A 379 34.08 -19.93 -8.43
CA CYS A 379 33.30 -19.24 -9.44
C CYS A 379 32.22 -20.16 -10.03
N PRO A 380 30.93 -19.73 -10.10
CA PRO A 380 29.86 -20.55 -10.67
C PRO A 380 30.06 -20.97 -12.12
N LEU A 381 30.88 -20.22 -12.89
CA LEU A 381 31.08 -20.45 -14.32
C LEU A 381 32.37 -21.24 -14.60
N CYS A 382 33.52 -20.74 -14.13
CA CYS A 382 34.82 -21.35 -14.44
C CYS A 382 35.34 -22.29 -13.34
N GLN A 383 34.63 -22.42 -12.21
CA GLN A 383 34.96 -23.30 -11.08
C GLN A 383 36.31 -23.02 -10.39
N THR A 384 37.04 -21.98 -10.79
CA THR A 384 38.27 -21.53 -10.11
C THR A 384 37.93 -20.94 -8.74
N ALA A 385 38.83 -21.11 -7.76
CA ALA A 385 38.68 -20.52 -6.44
C ALA A 385 38.50 -18.99 -6.53
N TRP A 386 37.54 -18.47 -5.76
CA TRP A 386 37.25 -17.04 -5.67
C TRP A 386 38.32 -16.34 -4.84
N GLY A 387 39.00 -15.35 -5.42
CA GLY A 387 40.17 -14.69 -4.82
C GLY A 387 40.03 -13.19 -4.65
#